data_AF-A0A550BZI8-F1
#
_entry.id   AF-A0A550BZI8-F1
#
_cell.length_a   1.000
_cell.length_b   1.000
_cell.length_c   1.000
_cell.angle_alpha   90.00
_cell.angle_beta   90.00
_cell.angle_gamma   90.00
#
_symmetry.space_group_name_H-M   'P 1'
#
loop_
_entity.id
_entity.type
_entity.pdbx_description
1 polymer ?
#
loop_
_entity_poly.entity_id
_entity_poly.type
_entity_poly.pdbx_seq_one_letter_code
_entity_poly.pdbx_strand_id
1 'polypeptide(L)'
;MQILGYVCAHVEFSLIEPSYPVVVVSQVCQRWRAIVLDSPPLWCPEFRIAIAEEWELYYSSEDQDISQMQKKTEQMQIALHTYVQRSGGALLAVRIVGRDKPEERQAKAICWCIVDHLPRWHSLRVTTLVAIHVPRWNFPLLESLTIEYYDPDCYNKYLINRLPDLPQLRKVSVPCLMHLPWDQLKCPHQRLDRFANLHDEDHSTLPSSPAGPAHIYRVDGW
;
A
#
# COMPACT_ATOMS: atom_id res chain seq x y z
N MET A 1 4.71 5.86 -28.01
CA MET A 1 4.21 5.07 -26.87
C MET A 1 5.16 5.09 -25.69
N GLN A 2 6.46 4.75 -25.86
CA GLN A 2 7.43 4.65 -24.75
C GLN A 2 7.50 5.90 -23.84
N ILE A 3 7.55 7.11 -24.41
CA ILE A 3 7.60 8.35 -23.62
C ILE A 3 6.33 8.53 -22.76
N LEU A 4 5.15 8.27 -23.32
CA LEU A 4 3.89 8.38 -22.57
C LEU A 4 3.81 7.35 -21.44
N GLY A 5 4.33 6.14 -21.65
CA GLY A 5 4.44 5.14 -20.59
C GLY A 5 5.27 5.63 -19.42
N TYR A 6 6.38 6.34 -19.68
CA TYR A 6 7.22 6.93 -18.63
C TYR A 6 6.52 8.09 -17.91
N VAL A 7 5.90 9.02 -18.66
CA VAL A 7 5.19 10.18 -18.08
C VAL A 7 4.00 9.73 -17.23
N CYS A 8 3.30 8.69 -17.65
CA CYS A 8 2.13 8.14 -16.97
C CYS A 8 2.45 7.06 -15.94
N ALA A 9 3.74 6.76 -15.68
CA ALA A 9 4.15 5.63 -14.84
C ALA A 9 3.77 5.77 -13.37
N HIS A 10 3.49 6.98 -12.90
CA HIS A 10 3.23 7.27 -11.50
C HIS A 10 1.97 8.12 -11.37
N VAL A 11 0.94 7.54 -10.77
CA VAL A 11 -0.26 8.28 -10.33
C VAL A 11 -0.22 8.38 -8.81
N GLU A 12 -0.48 9.57 -8.29
CA GLU A 12 -0.60 9.79 -6.85
C GLU A 12 -1.99 10.36 -6.54
N PHE A 13 -2.77 9.59 -5.79
CA PHE A 13 -4.02 10.06 -5.21
C PHE A 13 -3.73 10.63 -3.82
N SER A 14 -4.09 11.88 -3.61
CA SER A 14 -3.93 12.59 -2.34
C SER A 14 -5.10 13.55 -2.18
N LEU A 15 -5.57 13.74 -0.94
CA LEU A 15 -6.59 14.73 -0.64
C LEU A 15 -6.04 16.17 -0.74
N ILE A 16 -4.72 16.34 -0.59
CA ILE A 16 -4.05 17.64 -0.65
C ILE A 16 -3.43 17.88 -2.03
N GLU A 17 -2.50 17.00 -2.44
CA GLU A 17 -1.64 17.19 -3.62
C GLU A 17 -1.77 16.03 -4.62
N PRO A 18 -2.90 15.89 -5.32
CA PRO A 18 -3.06 14.82 -6.29
C PRO A 18 -2.20 15.04 -7.55
N SER A 19 -1.67 13.95 -8.12
CA SER A 19 -0.93 13.93 -9.38
C SER A 19 -1.55 12.94 -10.36
N TYR A 20 -2.14 13.48 -11.44
CA TYR A 20 -2.87 12.72 -12.46
C TYR A 20 -2.26 12.91 -13.86
N PRO A 21 -1.04 12.42 -14.12
CA PRO A 21 -0.32 12.72 -15.36
C PRO A 21 -1.07 12.28 -16.61
N VAL A 22 -1.78 11.14 -16.58
CA VAL A 22 -2.58 10.64 -17.70
C VAL A 22 -3.66 11.65 -18.11
N VAL A 23 -4.32 12.25 -17.12
CA VAL A 23 -5.37 13.26 -17.34
C VAL A 23 -4.74 14.52 -17.96
N VAL A 24 -3.60 14.98 -17.44
CA VAL A 24 -2.88 16.14 -17.98
C VAL A 24 -2.44 15.88 -19.43
N VAL A 25 -1.83 14.73 -19.71
CA VAL A 25 -1.40 14.31 -21.06
C VAL A 25 -2.59 14.28 -22.02
N SER A 26 -3.76 13.81 -21.56
CA SER A 26 -4.99 13.77 -22.37
C SER A 26 -5.54 15.15 -22.75
N GLN A 27 -5.03 16.22 -22.14
CA GLN A 27 -5.45 17.60 -22.42
C GLN A 27 -4.50 18.35 -23.36
N VAL A 28 -3.30 17.84 -23.62
CA VAL A 28 -2.27 18.53 -24.43
C VAL A 28 -2.73 18.76 -25.87
N CYS A 29 -3.18 17.71 -26.56
CA CYS A 29 -3.75 17.82 -27.91
C CYS A 29 -4.67 16.63 -28.23
N GLN A 30 -5.49 16.76 -29.27
CA GLN A 30 -6.44 15.71 -29.68
C GLN A 30 -5.77 14.35 -29.96
N ARG A 31 -4.60 14.37 -30.60
CA ARG A 31 -3.85 13.15 -30.91
C ARG A 31 -3.40 12.41 -29.64
N TRP A 32 -2.91 13.16 -28.65
CA TRP A 32 -2.46 12.57 -27.38
C TRP A 32 -3.65 12.05 -26.57
N ARG A 33 -4.76 12.79 -26.57
CA ARG A 33 -6.03 12.33 -26.00
C ARG A 33 -6.46 10.99 -26.56
N ALA A 34 -6.49 10.84 -27.89
CA ALA A 34 -6.86 9.58 -28.54
C ALA A 34 -5.94 8.44 -28.09
N ILE A 35 -4.62 8.63 -28.16
CA ILE A 35 -3.64 7.63 -27.73
C ILE A 35 -3.87 7.21 -26.27
N VAL A 36 -4.05 8.17 -25.36
CA VAL A 36 -4.27 7.89 -23.94
C VAL A 36 -5.57 7.14 -23.71
N LEU A 37 -6.67 7.57 -24.33
CA LEU A 37 -7.98 6.95 -24.13
C LEU A 37 -8.05 5.52 -24.70
N ASP A 38 -7.28 5.23 -25.75
CA ASP A 38 -7.23 3.93 -26.41
C ASP A 38 -6.16 2.98 -25.82
N SER A 39 -5.43 3.41 -24.77
CA SER A 39 -4.32 2.64 -24.18
C SER A 39 -4.55 2.37 -22.69
N PRO A 40 -5.32 1.32 -22.32
CA PRO A 40 -5.54 0.92 -20.93
C PRO A 40 -4.28 0.79 -20.05
N PRO A 41 -3.12 0.30 -20.56
CA PRO A 41 -1.90 0.23 -19.76
C PRO A 41 -1.40 1.58 -19.23
N LEU A 42 -1.71 2.69 -19.91
CA LEU A 42 -1.35 4.03 -19.43
C LEU A 42 -2.19 4.45 -18.21
N TRP A 43 -3.36 3.85 -18.01
CA TRP A 43 -4.25 4.08 -16.86
C TRP A 43 -4.04 3.09 -15.73
N CYS A 44 -3.13 2.12 -15.91
CA CYS A 44 -2.82 1.07 -14.95
C CYS A 44 -1.37 1.15 -14.42
N PRO A 45 -0.81 2.32 -14.06
CA PRO A 45 0.42 2.34 -13.28
C PRO A 45 0.19 1.74 -11.88
N GLU A 46 1.27 1.54 -11.13
CA GLU A 46 1.15 1.35 -9.68
C GLU A 46 0.42 2.58 -9.09
N PHE A 47 -0.69 2.35 -8.39
CA PHE A 47 -1.45 3.43 -7.76
C PHE A 47 -0.80 3.77 -6.44
N ARG A 48 -0.25 4.97 -6.34
CA ARG A 48 0.19 5.52 -5.07
C ARG A 48 -0.96 6.31 -4.44
N ILE A 49 -1.30 6.02 -3.19
CA ILE A 49 -2.27 6.79 -2.42
C ILE A 49 -1.52 7.37 -1.22
N ALA A 50 -1.43 8.69 -1.15
CA ALA A 50 -0.69 9.38 -0.11
C ALA A 50 -1.64 9.92 0.97
N ILE A 51 -1.26 9.69 2.22
CA ILE A 51 -1.85 10.31 3.41
C ILE A 51 -0.91 11.44 3.83
N ALA A 52 -1.44 12.65 3.91
CA ALA A 52 -0.65 13.84 4.18
C ALA A 52 -0.56 14.13 5.68
N GLU A 53 0.58 14.67 6.12
CA GLU A 53 0.86 15.02 7.53
C GLU A 53 0.17 16.32 7.96
N GLU A 54 -0.01 17.25 7.03
CA GLU A 54 -0.26 18.67 7.35
C GLU A 54 -1.72 19.09 7.17
N TRP A 55 -2.70 18.19 7.20
CA TRP A 55 -4.11 18.54 7.00
C TRP A 55 -4.59 19.69 7.90
N GLU A 56 -4.18 19.64 9.18
CA GLU A 56 -4.49 20.64 10.19
C GLU A 56 -3.89 22.02 9.87
N LEU A 57 -2.80 22.09 9.10
CA LEU A 57 -2.21 23.37 8.65
C LEU A 57 -3.04 24.02 7.53
N TYR A 58 -3.80 23.24 6.75
CA TYR A 58 -4.60 23.77 5.64
C TYR A 58 -5.99 24.23 6.08
N TYR A 59 -6.53 23.72 7.19
CA TYR A 59 -7.90 24.00 7.61
C TYR A 59 -7.99 24.41 9.09
N SER A 60 -8.23 25.71 9.32
CA SER A 60 -8.18 26.32 10.66
C SER A 60 -9.53 26.35 11.40
N SER A 61 -10.60 25.77 10.86
CA SER A 61 -11.92 25.71 11.52
C SER A 61 -12.63 24.38 11.26
N GLU A 62 -13.17 23.77 12.33
CA GLU A 62 -13.73 22.41 12.31
C GLU A 62 -14.87 22.22 11.29
N ASP A 63 -15.74 23.21 11.11
CA ASP A 63 -16.89 23.10 10.19
C ASP A 63 -16.47 23.25 8.71
N GLN A 64 -15.53 24.15 8.39
CA GLN A 64 -15.02 24.27 7.02
C GLN A 64 -14.15 23.06 6.65
N ASP A 65 -13.44 22.49 7.62
CA ASP A 65 -12.62 21.31 7.44
C ASP A 65 -13.46 20.10 6.97
N ILE A 66 -14.60 19.82 7.61
CA ILE A 66 -15.46 18.68 7.24
C ILE A 66 -15.98 18.80 5.81
N SER A 67 -16.50 19.97 5.42
CA SER A 67 -17.08 20.17 4.09
C SER A 67 -16.01 20.09 2.99
N GLN A 68 -14.81 20.65 3.24
CA GLN A 68 -13.72 20.57 2.28
C GLN A 68 -13.14 19.16 2.16
N MET A 69 -13.00 18.45 3.28
CA MET A 69 -12.59 17.05 3.28
C MET A 69 -13.56 16.18 2.49
N GLN A 70 -14.87 16.35 2.67
CA GLN A 70 -15.88 15.62 1.90
C GLN A 70 -15.72 15.89 0.41
N LYS A 71 -15.63 17.16 0.01
CA LYS A 71 -15.42 17.54 -1.40
C LYS A 71 -14.15 16.93 -1.99
N LYS A 72 -13.03 16.95 -1.25
CA LYS A 72 -11.76 16.34 -1.69
C LYS A 72 -11.85 14.83 -1.79
N THR A 73 -12.56 14.19 -0.86
CA THR A 73 -12.84 12.75 -0.86
C THR A 73 -13.65 12.36 -2.09
N GLU A 74 -14.72 13.09 -2.40
CA GLU A 74 -15.52 12.88 -3.61
C GLU A 74 -14.69 13.06 -4.89
N GLN A 75 -13.86 14.10 -4.95
CA GLN A 75 -12.95 14.32 -6.09
C GLN A 75 -11.97 13.15 -6.27
N MET A 76 -11.39 12.66 -5.18
CA MET A 76 -10.51 11.51 -5.20
C MET A 76 -11.26 10.23 -5.63
N GLN A 77 -12.49 10.01 -5.14
CA GLN A 77 -13.35 8.90 -5.54
C GLN A 77 -13.61 8.92 -7.05
N ILE A 78 -14.01 10.07 -7.60
CA ILE A 78 -14.27 10.22 -9.04
C ILE A 78 -13.00 9.94 -9.85
N ALA A 79 -11.86 10.48 -9.42
CA ALA A 79 -10.59 10.25 -10.08
C ALA A 79 -10.20 8.77 -10.04
N LEU A 80 -10.24 8.14 -8.86
CA LEU A 80 -9.90 6.73 -8.70
C LEU A 80 -10.82 5.84 -9.54
N HIS A 81 -12.14 6.08 -9.49
CA HIS A 81 -13.11 5.38 -10.32
C HIS A 81 -12.79 5.50 -11.80
N THR A 82 -12.44 6.70 -12.27
CA THR A 82 -12.05 6.95 -13.67
C THR A 82 -10.82 6.14 -14.05
N TYR A 83 -9.76 6.15 -13.24
CA TYR A 83 -8.54 5.37 -13.49
C TYR A 83 -8.82 3.86 -13.49
N VAL A 84 -9.59 3.38 -12.52
CA VAL A 84 -10.00 1.97 -12.44
C VAL A 84 -10.80 1.58 -13.68
N GLN A 85 -11.81 2.34 -14.08
CA GLN A 85 -12.58 2.04 -15.30
C GLN A 85 -11.69 2.03 -16.55
N ARG A 86 -10.82 3.03 -16.72
CA ARG A 86 -9.97 3.17 -17.91
C ARG A 86 -8.84 2.14 -17.99
N SER A 87 -8.39 1.61 -16.86
CA SER A 87 -7.46 0.47 -16.83
C SER A 87 -8.07 -0.83 -17.36
N GLY A 88 -9.38 -0.86 -17.65
CA GLY A 88 -10.06 -2.02 -18.24
C GLY A 88 -10.14 -3.19 -17.26
N GLY A 89 -9.69 -4.38 -17.69
CA GLY A 89 -9.64 -5.58 -16.85
C GLY A 89 -8.29 -5.82 -16.16
N ALA A 90 -7.36 -4.85 -16.20
CA ALA A 90 -6.02 -5.04 -15.65
C ALA A 90 -6.04 -5.23 -14.13
N LEU A 91 -5.10 -6.00 -13.61
CA LEU A 91 -4.91 -6.14 -12.17
C LEU A 91 -4.20 -4.89 -11.64
N LEU A 92 -4.62 -4.41 -10.47
CA LEU A 92 -4.08 -3.18 -9.87
C LEU A 92 -3.08 -3.48 -8.75
N ALA A 93 -1.94 -2.82 -8.80
CA ALA A 93 -1.00 -2.73 -7.70
C ALA A 93 -1.22 -1.41 -6.97
N VAL A 94 -1.48 -1.46 -5.67
CA VAL A 94 -1.78 -0.28 -4.86
C VAL A 94 -0.79 -0.16 -3.71
N ARG A 95 -0.26 1.05 -3.55
CA ARG A 95 0.63 1.43 -2.46
C ARG A 95 0.06 2.64 -1.72
N ILE A 96 -0.41 2.42 -0.51
CA ILE A 96 -0.89 3.47 0.38
C ILE A 96 0.24 3.84 1.33
N VAL A 97 0.76 5.05 1.18
CA VAL A 97 1.85 5.59 1.99
C VAL A 97 1.32 6.64 2.94
N GLY A 98 1.72 6.57 4.20
CA GLY A 98 1.62 7.68 5.15
C GLY A 98 3.01 8.10 5.56
N ARG A 99 3.19 9.38 5.89
CA ARG A 99 4.41 9.87 6.55
C ARG A 99 4.17 9.97 8.07
N ASP A 100 5.09 10.59 8.80
CA ASP A 100 5.47 10.42 10.21
C ASP A 100 4.39 10.72 11.28
N LYS A 101 3.11 10.79 10.92
CA LYS A 101 1.89 10.59 11.75
C LYS A 101 0.68 10.82 10.86
N PRO A 102 0.16 9.79 10.17
CA PRO A 102 -1.00 9.99 9.31
C PRO A 102 -2.25 10.21 10.17
N GLU A 103 -3.08 11.19 9.82
CA GLU A 103 -4.31 11.49 10.56
C GLU A 103 -5.35 10.38 10.36
N GLU A 104 -5.94 9.89 11.46
CA GLU A 104 -6.94 8.80 11.45
C GLU A 104 -8.13 9.12 10.54
N ARG A 105 -8.54 10.40 10.53
CA ARG A 105 -9.65 10.91 9.73
C ARG A 105 -9.39 10.77 8.23
N GLN A 106 -8.19 11.15 7.77
CA GLN A 106 -7.79 10.95 6.37
C GLN A 106 -7.71 9.47 6.01
N ALA A 107 -7.15 8.64 6.89
CA ALA A 107 -7.05 7.21 6.65
C ALA A 107 -8.44 6.58 6.45
N LYS A 108 -9.44 6.97 7.25
CA LYS A 108 -10.84 6.56 7.06
C LYS A 108 -11.40 7.05 5.73
N ALA A 109 -11.23 8.32 5.39
CA ALA A 109 -11.72 8.88 4.12
C ALA A 109 -11.12 8.13 2.91
N ILE A 110 -9.82 7.85 2.94
CA ILE A 110 -9.13 7.07 1.90
C ILE A 110 -9.68 5.64 1.85
N CYS A 111 -9.90 4.99 3.00
CA CYS A 111 -10.51 3.65 3.05
C CYS A 111 -11.89 3.62 2.38
N TRP A 112 -12.69 4.68 2.57
CA TRP A 112 -13.96 4.84 1.86
C TRP A 112 -13.79 5.02 0.35
N CYS A 113 -12.75 5.72 -0.11
CA CYS A 113 -12.49 5.88 -1.54
C CYS A 113 -12.16 4.55 -2.23
N ILE A 114 -11.45 3.66 -1.55
CA ILE A 114 -10.86 2.47 -2.18
C ILE A 114 -11.72 1.21 -2.09
N VAL A 115 -12.72 1.18 -1.20
CA VAL A 115 -13.45 -0.05 -0.85
C VAL A 115 -14.14 -0.71 -2.05
N ASP A 116 -14.66 0.10 -2.98
CA ASP A 116 -15.36 -0.40 -4.18
C ASP A 116 -14.40 -0.99 -5.23
N HIS A 117 -13.10 -0.81 -5.04
CA HIS A 117 -12.08 -1.18 -6.02
C HIS A 117 -11.22 -2.37 -5.57
N LEU A 118 -11.32 -2.78 -4.29
CA LEU A 118 -10.55 -3.88 -3.70
C LEU A 118 -10.59 -5.19 -4.51
N PRO A 119 -11.70 -5.60 -5.16
CA PRO A 119 -11.75 -6.85 -5.92
C PRO A 119 -10.74 -6.97 -7.06
N ARG A 120 -10.18 -5.85 -7.55
CA ARG A 120 -9.21 -5.84 -8.66
C ARG A 120 -7.75 -5.79 -8.21
N TRP A 121 -7.51 -5.69 -6.90
CA TRP A 121 -6.18 -5.46 -6.37
C TRP A 121 -5.45 -6.78 -6.23
N HIS A 122 -4.32 -6.90 -6.92
CA HIS A 122 -3.47 -8.09 -6.85
C HIS A 122 -2.26 -7.90 -5.93
N SER A 123 -1.89 -6.65 -5.68
CA SER A 123 -0.81 -6.30 -4.77
C SER A 123 -1.21 -5.09 -3.94
N LEU A 124 -1.03 -5.19 -2.62
CA LEU A 124 -1.36 -4.15 -1.68
C LEU A 124 -0.19 -3.89 -0.74
N ARG A 125 0.27 -2.64 -0.67
CA ARG A 125 1.19 -2.14 0.36
C ARG A 125 0.49 -1.03 1.13
N VAL A 126 0.35 -1.17 2.44
CA VAL A 126 -0.40 -0.23 3.29
C VAL A 126 0.33 0.00 4.60
N THR A 127 0.06 1.11 5.27
CA THR A 127 0.45 1.29 6.67
C THR A 127 -0.50 0.56 7.60
N THR A 128 -0.06 0.31 8.83
CA THR A 128 -0.88 -0.31 9.88
C THR A 128 -2.15 0.51 10.19
N LEU A 129 -2.05 1.85 10.14
CA LEU A 129 -3.19 2.75 10.32
C LEU A 129 -4.28 2.55 9.24
N VAL A 130 -3.89 2.41 7.98
CA VAL A 130 -4.87 2.18 6.91
C VAL A 130 -5.49 0.80 7.06
N ALA A 131 -4.64 -0.20 7.33
CA ALA A 131 -5.06 -1.58 7.48
C ALA A 131 -6.18 -1.77 8.52
N ILE A 132 -6.17 -1.01 9.64
CA ILE A 132 -7.21 -1.09 10.68
C ILE A 132 -8.55 -0.49 10.23
N HIS A 133 -8.52 0.48 9.31
CA HIS A 133 -9.70 1.21 8.83
C HIS A 133 -10.32 0.64 7.57
N VAL A 134 -9.63 -0.28 6.87
CA VAL A 134 -10.24 -1.02 5.77
C VAL A 134 -11.46 -1.78 6.32
N PRO A 135 -12.69 -1.44 5.87
CA PRO A 135 -13.91 -1.93 6.51
C PRO A 135 -14.12 -3.43 6.28
N ARG A 136 -13.69 -3.95 5.12
CA ARG A 136 -13.78 -5.36 4.75
C ARG A 136 -12.56 -5.77 3.94
N TRP A 137 -11.92 -6.86 4.35
CA TRP A 137 -10.75 -7.41 3.66
C TRP A 137 -11.15 -8.38 2.54
N ASN A 138 -12.05 -7.92 1.65
CA ASN A 138 -12.49 -8.73 0.51
C ASN A 138 -11.60 -8.46 -0.72
N PHE A 139 -10.48 -9.19 -0.80
CA PHE A 139 -9.53 -9.08 -1.89
C PHE A 139 -9.35 -10.41 -2.63
N PRO A 140 -10.33 -10.85 -3.45
CA PRO A 140 -10.30 -12.17 -4.10
C PRO A 140 -9.09 -12.42 -5.01
N LEU A 141 -8.45 -11.37 -5.53
CA LEU A 141 -7.32 -11.45 -6.43
C LEU A 141 -5.97 -11.12 -5.76
N LEU A 142 -5.94 -10.88 -4.45
CA LEU A 142 -4.73 -10.48 -3.76
C LEU A 142 -3.71 -11.61 -3.77
N GLU A 143 -2.51 -11.31 -4.27
CA GLU A 143 -1.39 -12.25 -4.27
C GLU A 143 -0.23 -11.75 -3.41
N SER A 144 -0.13 -10.44 -3.18
CA SER A 144 0.95 -9.81 -2.42
C SER A 144 0.38 -8.79 -1.43
N LEU A 145 0.70 -8.97 -0.14
CA LEU A 145 0.34 -8.04 0.92
C LEU A 145 1.60 -7.57 1.65
N THR A 146 1.76 -6.26 1.80
CA THR A 146 2.76 -5.64 2.66
C THR A 146 2.06 -4.69 3.62
N ILE A 147 2.22 -4.91 4.92
CA ILE A 147 1.78 -3.97 5.93
C ILE A 147 3.03 -3.34 6.52
N GLU A 148 3.15 -2.03 6.43
CA GLU A 148 4.26 -1.27 7.00
C GLU A 148 3.90 -0.84 8.43
N TYR A 149 4.87 -1.02 9.32
CA TYR A 149 4.71 -0.60 10.71
C TYR A 149 4.98 0.88 10.84
N TYR A 150 4.14 1.55 11.61
CA TYR A 150 4.31 2.96 11.91
C TYR A 150 4.62 3.22 13.39
N ASP A 151 4.28 2.31 14.32
CA ASP A 151 4.50 2.52 15.75
C ASP A 151 4.65 1.19 16.51
N PRO A 152 5.80 0.94 17.19
CA PRO A 152 6.04 -0.24 18.03
C PRO A 152 5.06 -0.47 19.17
N ASP A 153 4.46 0.58 19.71
CA ASP A 153 3.62 0.49 20.90
C ASP A 153 2.13 0.30 20.56
N CYS A 154 1.74 0.53 19.30
CA CYS A 154 0.36 0.37 18.82
C CYS A 154 0.07 -1.02 18.23
N TYR A 155 0.54 -2.08 18.89
CA TYR A 155 0.24 -3.46 18.48
C TYR A 155 -1.28 -3.73 18.50
N ASN A 156 -1.87 -3.70 17.32
CA ASN A 156 -3.31 -3.84 17.17
C ASN A 156 -3.71 -5.29 16.86
N LYS A 157 -4.02 -6.07 17.91
CA LYS A 157 -4.58 -7.44 17.79
C LYS A 157 -5.79 -7.54 16.86
N TYR A 158 -6.55 -6.45 16.66
CA TYR A 158 -7.75 -6.46 15.83
C TYR A 158 -7.45 -6.67 14.33
N LEU A 159 -6.24 -6.38 13.85
CA LEU A 159 -5.84 -6.67 12.46
C LEU A 159 -5.80 -8.16 12.17
N ILE A 160 -5.30 -8.95 13.12
CA ILE A 160 -5.08 -10.39 12.98
C ILE A 160 -6.40 -11.12 12.73
N ASN A 161 -7.47 -10.68 13.39
CA ASN A 161 -8.78 -11.31 13.27
C ASN A 161 -9.50 -11.02 11.95
N ARG A 162 -9.02 -10.07 11.13
CA ARG A 162 -9.65 -9.68 9.85
C ARG A 162 -8.99 -10.30 8.61
N LEU A 163 -7.82 -10.92 8.79
CA LEU A 163 -7.10 -11.61 7.73
C LEU A 163 -7.68 -12.97 7.29
N PRO A 164 -8.51 -13.72 8.07
CA PRO A 164 -9.03 -15.04 7.67
C PRO A 164 -9.71 -15.09 6.29
N ASP A 165 -10.31 -13.99 5.85
CA ASP A 165 -11.06 -13.90 4.59
C ASP A 165 -10.19 -13.64 3.36
N LEU A 166 -8.87 -13.54 3.51
CA LEU A 166 -7.95 -13.35 2.40
C LEU A 166 -7.73 -14.64 1.60
N PRO A 167 -7.60 -14.56 0.26
CA PRO A 167 -7.16 -15.70 -0.53
C PRO A 167 -5.74 -16.10 -0.14
N GLN A 168 -5.31 -17.29 -0.59
CA GLN A 168 -3.92 -17.70 -0.36
C GLN A 168 -2.94 -16.76 -1.06
N LEU A 169 -2.14 -16.07 -0.24
CA LEU A 169 -1.16 -15.08 -0.66
C LEU A 169 0.12 -15.78 -1.12
N ARG A 170 0.74 -15.25 -2.18
CA ARG A 170 2.08 -15.67 -2.64
C ARG A 170 3.18 -14.98 -1.84
N LYS A 171 2.94 -13.73 -1.46
CA LYS A 171 3.91 -12.89 -0.74
C LYS A 171 3.23 -12.15 0.39
N VAL A 172 3.81 -12.23 1.58
CA VAL A 172 3.38 -11.45 2.74
C VAL A 172 4.59 -10.85 3.42
N SER A 173 4.56 -9.55 3.69
CA SER A 173 5.57 -8.84 4.45
C SER A 173 4.89 -8.02 5.53
N VAL A 174 5.01 -8.47 6.78
CA VAL A 174 4.43 -7.80 7.95
C VAL A 174 5.51 -7.67 9.05
N PRO A 175 5.62 -6.54 9.74
CA PRO A 175 6.71 -6.20 10.68
C PRO A 175 6.75 -7.09 11.91
N CYS A 176 5.60 -7.58 12.32
CA CYS A 176 5.45 -8.62 13.33
C CYS A 176 4.83 -9.78 12.55
N LEU A 177 5.39 -10.99 12.63
CA LEU A 177 4.70 -12.19 12.16
C LEU A 177 3.42 -12.34 12.98
N MET A 178 2.39 -11.60 12.59
CA MET A 178 1.02 -11.76 13.00
C MET A 178 0.71 -13.25 12.84
N HIS A 179 -0.16 -13.78 13.69
CA HIS A 179 -0.72 -15.13 13.56
C HIS A 179 -1.57 -15.23 12.29
N LEU A 180 -0.97 -14.99 11.11
CA LEU A 180 -1.52 -15.34 9.83
C LEU A 180 -1.70 -16.86 9.86
N PRO A 181 -2.94 -17.34 9.67
CA PRO A 181 -3.19 -18.76 9.53
C PRO A 181 -2.27 -19.31 8.44
N TRP A 182 -1.48 -20.34 8.76
CA TRP A 182 -0.41 -20.85 7.89
C TRP A 182 -0.93 -21.36 6.53
N ASP A 183 -2.18 -21.75 6.50
CA ASP A 183 -2.98 -22.13 5.33
C ASP A 183 -3.24 -20.97 4.34
N GLN A 184 -2.96 -19.73 4.72
CA GLN A 184 -3.09 -18.55 3.86
C GLN A 184 -1.85 -18.28 2.99
N LEU A 185 -0.78 -19.06 3.10
CA LEU A 185 0.41 -18.91 2.24
C LEU A 185 0.46 -20.04 1.21
N LYS A 186 0.48 -19.69 -0.09
CA LYS A 186 0.60 -20.70 -1.17
C LYS A 186 1.93 -21.47 -1.13
N CYS A 187 2.98 -20.87 -0.57
CA CYS A 187 4.32 -21.47 -0.51
C CYS A 187 5.02 -21.13 0.82
N PRO A 188 4.99 -22.03 1.82
CA PRO A 188 5.61 -21.79 3.13
C PRO A 188 7.13 -21.59 3.08
N HIS A 189 7.79 -22.06 2.00
CA HIS A 189 9.24 -22.22 1.89
C HIS A 189 9.99 -20.93 1.50
N GLN A 190 9.30 -19.87 1.05
CA GLN A 190 9.94 -18.57 0.75
C GLN A 190 10.28 -17.75 2.02
N ARG A 191 10.15 -18.35 3.20
CA ARG A 191 10.33 -17.67 4.49
C ARG A 191 11.79 -17.44 4.89
N LEU A 192 12.75 -18.24 4.47
CA LEU A 192 14.04 -18.30 5.20
C LEU A 192 15.05 -17.20 4.85
N ASP A 193 14.98 -16.58 3.67
CA ASP A 193 16.05 -15.65 3.23
C ASP A 193 16.03 -14.28 3.94
N ARG A 194 14.95 -13.93 4.65
CA ARG A 194 14.88 -12.67 5.44
C ARG A 194 15.13 -12.84 6.93
N PHE A 195 15.09 -14.05 7.48
CA PHE A 195 15.39 -14.26 8.90
C PHE A 195 16.90 -14.30 9.18
N ALA A 196 17.73 -14.68 8.20
CA ALA A 196 19.18 -14.69 8.38
C ALA A 196 19.78 -13.28 8.53
N ASN A 197 19.16 -12.25 7.94
CA ASN A 197 19.73 -10.89 7.92
C ASN A 197 19.18 -9.96 9.01
N LEU A 198 18.18 -10.36 9.79
CA LEU A 198 17.63 -9.55 10.88
C LEU A 198 18.22 -9.90 12.26
N HIS A 199 19.08 -10.92 12.33
CA HIS A 199 19.78 -11.31 13.56
C HIS A 199 21.25 -10.89 13.62
N ASP A 200 21.79 -10.24 12.59
CA ASP A 200 23.23 -9.95 12.47
C ASP A 200 23.60 -8.45 12.52
N GLU A 201 22.64 -7.54 12.70
CA GLU A 201 22.90 -6.09 12.80
C GLU A 201 22.58 -5.50 14.17
N ASP A 202 23.04 -6.15 15.25
CA ASP A 202 22.96 -5.54 16.58
C ASP A 202 24.18 -5.83 17.45
N HIS A 203 25.40 -5.67 16.91
CA HIS A 203 26.61 -5.59 17.73
C HIS A 203 27.67 -4.68 17.09
N SER A 204 27.78 -3.43 17.55
CA SER A 204 29.06 -2.72 17.58
C SER A 204 29.06 -1.50 18.51
N THR A 205 29.57 -1.69 19.73
CA THR A 205 30.54 -0.78 20.40
C THR A 205 31.14 -1.43 21.67
N LEU A 206 32.16 -2.29 21.45
CA LEU A 206 33.47 -2.52 22.17
C LEU A 206 33.61 -2.54 23.73
N PRO A 207 34.71 -3.12 24.33
CA PRO A 207 35.86 -3.85 23.77
C PRO A 207 36.30 -5.19 24.48
N SER A 208 37.09 -5.99 23.74
CA SER A 208 38.23 -6.86 24.15
C SER A 208 38.10 -7.95 25.24
N SER A 209 38.14 -9.24 24.84
CA SER A 209 39.15 -10.29 25.21
C SER A 209 38.71 -11.72 24.80
N PRO A 210 39.60 -12.75 24.78
CA PRO A 210 39.70 -13.67 23.64
C PRO A 210 39.22 -15.11 23.87
N ALA A 211 39.03 -15.80 22.74
CA ALA A 211 39.09 -17.26 22.51
C ALA A 211 38.01 -18.17 23.14
N GLY A 212 37.11 -18.70 22.28
CA GLY A 212 36.25 -19.85 22.53
C GLY A 212 35.42 -20.19 21.28
N PRO A 213 35.16 -21.48 20.95
CA PRO A 213 35.09 -21.96 19.57
C PRO A 213 33.73 -21.78 18.88
N ALA A 214 33.79 -21.75 17.54
CA ALA A 214 32.67 -21.69 16.62
C ALA A 214 31.72 -22.89 16.76
N HIS A 215 30.46 -22.61 17.07
CA HIS A 215 29.38 -23.58 16.96
C HIS A 215 28.84 -23.57 15.53
N ILE A 216 29.21 -24.59 14.75
CA ILE A 216 28.56 -24.95 13.49
C ILE A 216 27.34 -25.79 13.85
N TYR A 217 26.12 -25.29 13.60
CA TYR A 217 24.92 -26.13 13.64
C TYR A 217 24.52 -26.54 12.23
N ARG A 218 24.68 -27.84 12.00
CA ARG A 218 24.22 -28.62 10.83
C ARG A 218 22.73 -28.89 11.04
N VAL A 219 21.90 -28.60 10.03
CA VAL A 219 20.48 -28.98 10.04
C VAL A 219 20.34 -30.21 9.15
N ASP A 220 20.17 -31.37 9.78
CA ASP A 220 19.71 -32.59 9.12
C ASP A 220 18.17 -32.59 9.12
N GLY A 221 17.59 -32.83 7.94
CA GLY A 221 16.15 -32.76 7.69
C GLY A 221 15.40 -34.03 8.09
N TRP A 222 14.09 -33.85 8.30
CA TRP A 222 13.02 -34.84 8.17
C TRP A 222 11.77 -34.12 7.64
#